data_AF-A0AAQ0CGK0-F1
#
_entry.id   AF-A0AAQ0CGK0-F1
#
_cell.length_a   1.000
_cell.length_b   1.000
_cell.length_c   1.000
_cell.angle_alpha   90.00
_cell.angle_beta   90.00
_cell.angle_gamma   90.00
#
_symmetry.space_group_name_H-M   'P 1'
#
loop_
_entity.id
_entity.type
_entity.pdbx_description
1 polymer ?
#
loop_
_entity_poly.entity_id
_entity_poly.type
_entity_poly.pdbx_seq_one_letter_code
_entity_poly.pdbx_strand_id
1 'polypeptide(L)'
;MSSVKRFIAGVTCPRCAAMDRIRAWEQNNIRYRECVNCDFFEQLPIEDEATPELTTRVNQVREEQKTQDVQPVRILDPGKPKR
;
A
#
# COMPACT_ATOMS: atom_id res chain seq x y z
N MET A 1 6.71 12.71 -25.44
CA MET A 1 6.01 11.42 -25.40
C MET A 1 4.55 11.70 -25.11
N SER A 2 3.62 11.30 -25.99
CA SER A 2 2.20 11.43 -25.69
C SER A 2 1.85 10.52 -24.51
N SER A 3 1.17 11.06 -23.50
CA SER A 3 0.64 10.27 -22.39
C SER A 3 -0.47 9.35 -22.93
N VAL A 4 -0.28 8.03 -22.80
CA VAL A 4 -1.28 7.05 -23.26
C VAL A 4 -2.45 7.05 -22.27
N LYS A 5 -3.63 7.45 -22.74
CA LYS A 5 -4.88 7.37 -21.97
C LYS A 5 -5.35 5.93 -21.87
N ARG A 6 -5.56 5.44 -20.65
CA ARG A 6 -6.05 4.09 -20.34
C ARG A 6 -7.48 4.14 -19.83
N PHE A 7 -8.30 3.19 -20.25
CA PHE A 7 -9.66 3.04 -19.77
C PHE A 7 -9.70 2.37 -18.38
N ILE A 8 -10.65 2.77 -17.50
CA ILE A 8 -10.87 2.14 -16.19
C ILE A 8 -12.20 1.39 -16.20
N ALA A 9 -12.15 0.06 -16.11
CA ALA A 9 -13.33 -0.79 -16.04
C ALA A 9 -13.96 -0.78 -14.63
N GLY A 10 -15.28 -0.87 -14.57
CA GLY A 10 -16.08 -0.93 -13.35
C GLY A 10 -16.23 0.41 -12.60
N VAL A 11 -15.75 1.52 -13.17
CA VAL A 11 -15.83 2.84 -12.52
C VAL A 11 -17.01 3.64 -13.04
N THR A 12 -17.77 4.18 -12.09
CA THR A 12 -18.87 5.11 -12.35
C THR A 12 -18.38 6.55 -12.34
N CYS A 13 -18.74 7.33 -13.35
CA CYS A 13 -18.39 8.75 -13.40
C CYS A 13 -19.07 9.53 -12.24
N PRO A 14 -18.33 10.33 -11.45
CA PRO A 14 -18.90 11.09 -10.34
C PRO A 14 -19.83 12.22 -10.79
N ARG A 15 -19.71 12.70 -12.04
CA ARG A 15 -20.51 13.80 -12.58
C ARG A 15 -21.82 13.35 -13.20
N CYS A 16 -21.81 12.28 -14.01
CA CYS A 16 -22.99 11.86 -14.78
C CYS A 16 -23.49 10.44 -14.47
N ALA A 17 -22.88 9.75 -13.50
CA ALA A 17 -23.21 8.39 -13.09
C ALA A 17 -23.10 7.32 -14.21
N ALA A 18 -22.48 7.64 -15.35
CA ALA A 18 -22.24 6.66 -16.40
C ALA A 18 -21.15 5.66 -15.96
N MET A 19 -21.45 4.38 -16.05
CA MET A 19 -20.51 3.27 -15.82
C MET A 19 -19.58 3.13 -17.03
N ASP A 20 -18.32 2.78 -16.79
CA ASP A 20 -17.38 2.41 -17.86
C ASP A 20 -17.12 3.54 -18.87
N ARG A 21 -16.94 4.77 -18.36
CA ARG A 21 -16.67 5.95 -19.20
C ARG A 21 -15.45 6.77 -18.78
N ILE A 22 -14.67 6.32 -17.79
CA ILE A 22 -13.49 7.05 -17.30
C ILE A 22 -12.22 6.58 -18.00
N ARG A 23 -11.40 7.54 -18.45
CA ARG A 23 -10.03 7.32 -18.93
C ARG A 23 -9.05 8.04 -18.00
N ALA A 24 -7.94 7.40 -17.67
CA ALA A 24 -6.88 7.97 -16.87
C ALA A 24 -5.53 7.95 -17.59
N TRP A 25 -4.71 8.95 -17.29
CA TRP A 25 -3.33 9.01 -17.71
C TRP A 25 -2.49 9.75 -16.68
N GLU A 26 -1.19 9.67 -16.84
CA GLU A 26 -0.24 10.36 -16.00
C GLU A 26 0.60 11.31 -16.86
N GLN A 27 0.82 12.51 -16.35
CA GLN A 27 1.71 13.49 -16.98
C GLN A 27 2.30 14.40 -15.90
N ASN A 28 3.63 14.59 -15.93
CA ASN A 28 4.34 15.48 -15.02
C ASN A 28 4.07 15.16 -13.52
N ASN A 29 4.06 13.88 -13.15
CA ASN A 29 3.77 13.44 -11.78
C ASN A 29 2.35 13.81 -11.27
N ILE A 30 1.42 14.04 -12.18
CA ILE A 30 0.00 14.30 -11.91
C ILE A 30 -0.81 13.21 -12.61
N ARG A 31 -1.77 12.61 -11.89
CA ARG A 31 -2.76 11.69 -12.44
C ARG A 31 -3.97 12.47 -12.91
N TYR A 32 -4.38 12.22 -14.14
CA TYR A 32 -5.55 12.82 -14.73
C TYR A 32 -6.63 11.77 -14.93
N ARG A 33 -7.88 12.18 -14.79
CA ARG A 33 -9.06 11.35 -15.12
C ARG A 33 -10.02 12.18 -15.95
N GLU A 34 -10.59 11.61 -16.99
CA GLU A 34 -11.63 12.24 -17.80
C GLU A 34 -12.81 11.30 -18.04
N CYS A 35 -14.02 11.84 -18.20
CA CYS A 35 -15.19 11.09 -18.65
C CYS A 35 -15.50 11.37 -20.13
N VAL A 36 -15.59 10.33 -20.94
CA VAL A 36 -15.90 10.46 -22.37
C VAL A 36 -17.37 10.77 -22.68
N ASN A 37 -18.25 10.77 -21.66
CA ASN A 37 -19.69 11.00 -21.83
C ASN A 37 -20.14 12.42 -21.46
N CYS A 38 -19.45 13.05 -20.50
CA CYS A 38 -19.86 14.35 -19.97
C CYS A 38 -18.71 15.34 -19.79
N ASP A 39 -17.54 15.03 -20.36
CA ASP A 39 -16.33 15.87 -20.29
C ASP A 39 -15.91 16.26 -18.87
N PHE A 40 -16.24 15.40 -17.89
CA PHE A 40 -15.67 15.52 -16.55
C PHE A 40 -14.14 15.39 -16.65
N PHE A 41 -13.42 16.23 -15.90
CA PHE A 41 -11.96 16.24 -15.87
C PHE A 41 -11.48 16.48 -14.44
N GLU A 42 -10.54 15.67 -13.99
CA GLU A 42 -10.01 15.68 -12.63
C GLU A 42 -8.48 15.56 -12.67
N GLN A 43 -7.80 16.32 -11.81
CA GLN A 43 -6.35 16.26 -11.61
C GLN A 43 -6.10 15.84 -10.17
N LEU A 44 -5.37 14.75 -9.96
CA LEU A 44 -4.95 14.27 -8.66
C LEU A 44 -3.41 14.30 -8.58
N PRO A 45 -2.83 14.94 -7.54
CA PRO A 45 -1.42 14.78 -7.26
C PRO A 45 -1.11 13.30 -6.98
N ILE A 46 0.09 12.86 -7.38
CA ILE A 46 0.59 11.55 -6.97
C ILE A 46 1.22 11.73 -5.60
N GLU A 47 0.43 11.45 -4.57
CA GLU A 47 0.94 11.33 -3.20
C GLU A 47 1.55 9.94 -3.07
N ASP A 48 2.89 9.87 -3.17
CA ASP A 48 3.68 8.67 -2.88
C ASP A 48 3.93 8.49 -1.37
N GLU A 49 3.19 9.20 -0.52
CA GLU A 49 3.26 8.95 0.91
C GLU A 49 2.65 7.58 1.19
N ALA A 50 3.53 6.59 1.32
CA ALA A 50 3.22 5.33 1.95
C ALA A 50 2.60 5.68 3.30
N THR A 51 1.27 5.59 3.38
CA THR A 51 0.55 5.82 4.61
C THR A 51 1.15 4.89 5.65
N PRO A 52 1.58 5.40 6.81
CA PRO A 52 2.21 4.57 7.83
C PRO A 52 1.28 3.42 8.16
N GLU A 53 1.85 2.24 8.39
CA GLU A 53 1.06 1.06 8.70
C GLU A 53 0.10 1.34 9.85
N LEU A 54 -1.18 1.00 9.65
CA LEU A 54 -2.20 1.17 10.68
C LEU A 54 -1.78 0.40 11.94
N THR A 55 -1.87 1.06 13.09
CA THR A 55 -1.57 0.41 14.36
C THR A 55 -2.66 -0.62 14.66
N THR A 56 -2.28 -1.89 14.73
CA THR A 56 -3.18 -2.98 15.08
C THR A 56 -2.71 -3.65 16.37
N ARG A 57 -3.62 -4.39 17.04
CA ARG A 57 -3.29 -5.18 18.24
C ARG A 57 -2.11 -6.15 18.03
N VAL A 58 -1.87 -6.57 16.79
CA VAL A 58 -0.85 -7.58 16.42
C VAL A 58 0.47 -6.92 16.00
N ASN A 59 0.43 -5.72 15.43
CA ASN A 59 1.62 -4.98 14.99
C ASN A 59 2.29 -4.17 16.14
N GLN A 60 1.84 -4.37 17.38
CA GLN A 60 2.41 -3.73 18.56
C GLN A 60 3.26 -4.75 19.32
N VAL A 61 4.51 -4.38 19.63
CA VAL A 61 5.35 -5.13 20.56
C VAL A 61 4.66 -5.11 21.93
N ARG A 62 4.35 -6.30 22.47
CA ARG A 62 3.76 -6.41 23.80
C ARG A 62 4.76 -5.87 24.82
N GLU A 63 4.30 -5.15 25.83
CA GLU A 63 5.19 -4.60 26.88
C GLU A 63 6.05 -5.70 27.53
N GLU A 64 5.50 -6.90 27.67
CA GLU A 64 6.19 -8.12 28.13
C GLU A 64 7.41 -8.50 27.28
N GLN A 65 7.45 -8.13 26.00
CA GLN A 65 8.56 -8.40 25.09
C GLN A 65 9.62 -7.28 25.11
N LYS A 66 9.26 -6.03 25.45
CA LYS A 66 10.24 -4.94 25.61
C LYS A 66 11.18 -5.16 26.77
N THR A 67 10.72 -5.81 27.83
CA THR A 67 11.48 -6.03 29.07
C THR A 67 12.29 -7.34 29.06
N GLN A 68 12.26 -8.13 27.98
CA GLN A 68 13.00 -9.38 27.91
C GLN A 68 14.49 -9.11 27.67
N ASP A 69 15.28 -9.16 28.73
CA ASP A 69 16.74 -9.27 28.64
C ASP A 69 17.10 -10.55 27.88
N VAL A 70 17.80 -10.40 26.76
CA VAL A 70 18.28 -11.54 25.96
C VAL A 70 19.32 -12.32 26.76
N GLN A 71 18.91 -13.46 27.33
CA GLN A 71 19.77 -14.34 28.11
C GLN A 71 20.38 -15.42 27.21
N PRO A 72 21.72 -15.50 27.06
CA PRO A 72 22.36 -16.57 26.32
C PRO A 72 22.18 -17.91 27.05
N VAL A 73 21.49 -18.86 26.41
CA VAL A 73 21.29 -20.20 26.95
C VAL A 73 22.59 -20.99 26.83
N ARG A 74 23.15 -21.41 27.97
CA ARG A 74 24.30 -22.33 27.99
C ARG A 74 23.80 -23.76 27.80
N ILE A 75 23.99 -24.29 26.60
CA ILE A 75 23.72 -25.70 26.30
C ILE A 75 24.81 -26.52 27.02
N LEU A 76 24.41 -27.33 28.01
CA LEU A 76 25.33 -28.29 28.64
C LEU A 76 25.66 -29.39 27.62
N ASP A 77 26.94 -29.54 27.32
CA ASP A 77 27.45 -30.63 26.48
C ASP A 77 27.43 -31.94 27.30
N PRO A 78 26.63 -32.95 26.93
CA PRO A 78 26.62 -34.22 27.63
C PRO A 78 27.94 -34.95 27.34
N GLY A 79 28.93 -34.76 28.21
CA GLY A 79 30.27 -35.32 28.07
C GLY A 79 30.27 -36.82 27.73
N LYS A 80 31.24 -37.23 26.89
CA LYS A 80 31.39 -38.60 26.39
C LYS A 80 31.43 -39.63 27.54
N PRO A 81 30.74 -40.77 27.41
CA PRO A 81 30.79 -41.83 28.41
C PRO A 81 32.22 -42.38 28.50
N LYS A 82 32.78 -42.44 29.72
CA LYS A 82 34.05 -43.13 29.99
C LYS A 82 33.82 -44.64 29.84
N ARG A 83 34.49 -45.26 28.86
CA ARG A 83 34.70 -46.70 28.82
C ARG A 83 36.15 -46.99 28.47
#